data_AF-A0A0B1SWF6-F1
#
_entry.id   AF-A0A0B1SWF6-F1
#
_cell.length_a   1.000
_cell.length_b   1.000
_cell.length_c   1.000
_cell.angle_alpha   90.00
_cell.angle_beta   90.00
_cell.angle_gamma   90.00
#
_symmetry.space_group_name_H-M   'P 1'
#
loop_
_entity.id
_entity.type
_entity.pdbx_description
1 polymer ?
#
loop_
_entity_poly.entity_id
_entity_poly.type
_entity_poly.pdbx_seq_one_letter_code
_entity_poly.pdbx_strand_id
1 'polypeptide(L)'
;MCRTLIFKYEHCYGFRIIEGELPPDLASVMKRLWADPGVQECFMRSREFQLNDSAPYYLNSLERIAQPNYIPTQDDVLRTRVKTTGIVETHFTYKDLHFKYGIVSPFSFDHWSLNAALRMFDVGGQRSERKKWIHCFEGVTAIIFCVAMSEYDMVLAEDDEMNRMIESMKLFDSICNNKWFTETSIILFLNKKDLFEEKIKRSPLTRCFPEYTGE
;
A
#
# COMPACT_ATOMS: atom_id res chain seq x y z
N MET A 1 0.98 -7.45 -0.89
CA MET A 1 0.00 -7.09 -1.91
C MET A 1 0.38 -5.73 -2.45
N CYS A 2 0.91 -5.66 -3.68
CA CYS A 2 1.26 -4.39 -4.31
C CYS A 2 0.07 -3.45 -4.41
N ARG A 3 0.34 -2.15 -4.31
CA ARG A 3 -0.49 -1.10 -4.92
C ARG A 3 0.16 -0.69 -6.25
N THR A 4 -0.65 -0.34 -7.24
CA THR A 4 -0.19 0.39 -8.42
C THR A 4 -0.95 1.70 -8.41
N LEU A 5 -0.23 2.82 -8.41
CA LEU A 5 -0.80 4.17 -8.32
C LEU A 5 -0.44 4.95 -9.58
N ILE A 6 -1.44 5.59 -10.17
CA ILE A 6 -1.30 6.63 -11.21
C ILE A 6 -1.80 7.95 -10.55
N PHE A 7 -1.33 9.16 -10.87
CA PHE A 7 -1.51 10.41 -10.06
C PHE A 7 -2.69 11.30 -10.55
N LYS A 8 -3.72 11.81 -9.82
CA LYS A 8 -3.89 12.48 -8.49
C LYS A 8 -5.37 12.48 -7.86
N TYR A 9 -5.66 12.10 -6.56
CA TYR A 9 -6.88 12.29 -5.60
C TYR A 9 -8.27 12.85 -6.10
N GLU A 10 -9.52 12.47 -5.72
CA GLU A 10 -10.25 11.36 -4.99
C GLU A 10 -11.81 11.44 -5.23
N HIS A 11 -12.59 10.33 -5.15
CA HIS A 11 -14.07 10.33 -4.84
C HIS A 11 -14.56 9.03 -4.15
N CYS A 12 -14.64 9.01 -2.81
CA CYS A 12 -14.98 7.82 -2.01
C CYS A 12 -16.48 7.54 -1.82
N TYR A 13 -16.91 6.29 -2.09
CA TYR A 13 -18.25 5.79 -1.75
C TYR A 13 -18.29 4.98 -0.45
N GLY A 14 -19.14 5.41 0.48
CA GLY A 14 -19.85 4.58 1.46
C GLY A 14 -19.04 3.51 2.22
N PHE A 15 -18.44 3.90 3.34
CA PHE A 15 -18.28 2.95 4.44
C PHE A 15 -19.67 2.48 4.89
N ARG A 16 -19.87 1.15 4.99
CA ARG A 16 -20.88 0.67 5.93
C ARG A 16 -20.38 1.02 7.33
N ILE A 17 -21.08 1.90 8.02
CA ILE A 17 -21.03 1.92 9.47
C ILE A 17 -21.50 0.52 9.91
N ILE A 18 -20.64 -0.20 10.61
CA ILE A 18 -21.07 -1.38 11.36
C ILE A 18 -21.77 -0.79 12.58
N GLU A 19 -23.09 -0.81 12.59
CA GLU A 19 -23.87 -0.34 13.74
C GLU A 19 -23.56 -1.24 14.93
N GLY A 20 -22.81 -0.69 15.88
CA GLY A 20 -22.29 -1.40 17.04
C GLY A 20 -21.26 -0.56 17.77
N GLU A 21 -21.60 -0.13 18.98
CA GLU A 21 -20.60 0.38 19.93
C GLU A 21 -19.67 -0.76 20.34
N LEU A 22 -18.37 -0.47 20.50
CA LEU A 22 -17.42 -1.43 21.07
C LEU A 22 -17.64 -1.51 22.59
N PRO A 23 -18.16 -2.61 23.16
CA PRO A 23 -18.50 -2.63 24.58
C PRO A 23 -17.23 -2.49 25.44
N PRO A 24 -17.24 -1.72 26.54
CA PRO A 24 -16.07 -1.55 27.41
C PRO A 24 -15.49 -2.88 27.90
N ASP A 25 -16.35 -3.86 28.19
CA ASP A 25 -15.94 -5.22 28.58
C ASP A 25 -15.20 -5.95 27.46
N LEU A 26 -15.61 -5.78 26.20
CA LEU A 26 -14.94 -6.38 25.04
C LEU A 26 -13.57 -5.73 24.81
N ALA A 27 -13.47 -4.40 24.93
CA ALA A 27 -12.18 -3.70 24.89
C ALA A 27 -11.24 -4.16 26.03
N SER A 28 -11.78 -4.38 27.24
CA SER A 28 -11.06 -4.93 28.39
C SER A 28 -10.60 -6.39 28.17
N VAL A 29 -11.43 -7.22 27.55
CA VAL A 29 -11.04 -8.59 27.13
C VAL A 29 -9.95 -8.55 26.06
N MET A 30 -10.11 -7.72 25.01
CA MET A 30 -9.12 -7.56 23.94
C MET A 30 -7.77 -7.07 24.48
N LYS A 31 -7.76 -6.09 25.41
CA LYS A 31 -6.53 -5.60 26.04
C LYS A 31 -5.85 -6.69 26.87
N ARG A 32 -6.61 -7.49 27.64
CA ARG A 32 -6.06 -8.60 28.43
C ARG A 32 -5.50 -9.72 27.56
N LEU A 33 -6.20 -10.09 26.48
CA LEU A 33 -5.71 -11.06 25.50
C LEU A 33 -4.45 -10.54 24.78
N TRP A 34 -4.41 -9.26 24.41
CA TRP A 34 -3.22 -8.69 23.76
C TRP A 34 -1.99 -8.62 24.70
N ALA A 35 -2.22 -8.46 26.01
CA ALA A 35 -1.16 -8.50 27.02
C ALA A 35 -0.69 -9.91 27.39
N ASP A 36 -1.31 -10.98 26.85
CA ASP A 36 -0.92 -12.36 27.14
C ASP A 36 0.40 -12.73 26.43
N PRO A 37 1.38 -13.35 27.14
CA PRO A 37 2.66 -13.73 26.54
C PRO A 37 2.55 -14.71 25.37
N GLY A 38 1.59 -15.65 25.40
CA GLY A 38 1.36 -16.60 24.31
C GLY A 38 0.73 -15.94 23.08
N VAL A 39 -0.12 -14.92 23.29
CA VAL A 39 -0.63 -14.07 22.19
C VAL A 39 0.49 -13.22 21.59
N GLN A 40 1.41 -12.70 22.40
CA GLN A 40 2.60 -11.99 21.90
C GLN A 40 3.56 -12.93 21.14
N GLU A 41 3.79 -14.16 21.59
CA GLU A 41 4.60 -15.15 20.88
C GLU A 41 3.93 -15.57 19.55
N CYS A 42 2.61 -15.76 19.55
CA CYS A 42 1.82 -15.98 18.34
C CYS A 42 1.94 -14.79 17.36
N PHE A 43 1.90 -13.55 17.87
CA PHE A 43 2.11 -12.34 17.07
C PHE A 43 3.53 -12.25 16.48
N MET A 44 4.57 -12.67 17.21
CA MET A 44 5.93 -12.75 16.67
C MET A 44 6.05 -13.74 15.51
N ARG A 45 5.17 -14.75 15.46
CA ARG A 45 5.02 -15.73 14.38
C ARG A 45 4.02 -15.33 13.29
N SER A 46 3.49 -14.11 13.31
CA SER A 46 2.44 -13.61 12.38
C SER A 46 2.74 -13.63 10.88
N ARG A 47 3.94 -14.01 10.44
CA ARG A 47 4.22 -14.38 9.03
C ARG A 47 3.53 -15.69 8.60
N GLU A 48 3.21 -16.55 9.55
CA GLU A 48 2.64 -17.90 9.35
C GLU A 48 1.12 -17.85 9.06
N PHE A 49 0.48 -16.69 9.18
CA PHE A 49 -0.95 -16.51 8.96
C PHE A 49 -1.28 -15.11 8.42
N GLN A 50 -2.52 -14.88 7.98
CA GLN A 50 -2.92 -13.69 7.23
C GLN A 50 -3.27 -12.49 8.13
N LEU A 51 -2.33 -12.06 8.98
CA LEU A 51 -2.50 -10.88 9.84
C LEU A 51 -2.35 -9.56 9.05
N ASN A 52 -2.87 -8.47 9.61
CA ASN A 52 -2.68 -7.10 9.10
C ASN A 52 -1.56 -6.38 9.88
N ASP A 53 -0.61 -5.76 9.19
CA ASP A 53 0.55 -5.08 9.80
C ASP A 53 0.20 -3.97 10.79
N SER A 54 -1.01 -3.40 10.68
CA SER A 54 -1.52 -2.36 11.61
C SER A 54 -2.20 -2.92 12.86
N ALA A 55 -2.34 -4.25 13.00
CA ALA A 55 -2.86 -4.89 14.21
C ALA A 55 -2.17 -4.42 15.52
N PRO A 56 -0.83 -4.40 15.66
CA PRO A 56 -0.19 -3.93 16.89
C PRO A 56 -0.47 -2.45 17.18
N TYR A 57 -0.57 -1.59 16.15
CA TYR A 57 -0.90 -0.17 16.33
C TYR A 57 -2.29 0.01 16.96
N TYR A 58 -3.30 -0.70 16.45
CA TYR A 58 -4.66 -0.64 16.98
C TYR A 58 -4.78 -1.32 18.35
N LEU A 59 -4.15 -2.48 18.54
CA LEU A 59 -4.22 -3.22 19.80
C LEU A 59 -3.48 -2.51 20.94
N ASN A 60 -2.35 -1.83 20.67
CA ASN A 60 -1.70 -0.92 21.62
C ASN A 60 -2.51 0.35 21.87
N SER A 61 -3.39 0.75 20.95
CA SER A 61 -4.25 1.95 21.05
C SER A 61 -5.65 1.69 21.64
N LEU A 62 -5.97 0.47 22.11
CA LEU A 62 -7.34 0.09 22.49
C LEU A 62 -7.99 1.05 23.49
N GLU A 63 -7.25 1.56 24.48
CA GLU A 63 -7.79 2.50 25.47
C GLU A 63 -8.27 3.83 24.87
N ARG A 64 -7.66 4.26 23.75
CA ARG A 64 -7.99 5.48 23.02
C ARG A 64 -9.13 5.26 22.02
N ILE A 65 -9.15 4.08 21.40
CA ILE A 65 -10.08 3.71 20.32
C ILE A 65 -11.43 3.24 20.88
N ALA A 66 -11.45 2.65 22.08
CA ALA A 66 -12.68 2.21 22.76
C ALA A 66 -13.40 3.31 23.55
N GLN A 67 -13.01 4.58 23.42
CA GLN A 67 -13.71 5.69 24.05
C GLN A 67 -15.03 6.00 23.31
N PRO A 68 -16.16 6.25 23.99
CA PRO A 68 -17.42 6.60 23.32
C PRO A 68 -17.36 7.86 22.46
N ASN A 69 -16.40 8.75 22.74
CA ASN A 69 -16.12 9.97 21.99
C ASN A 69 -14.83 9.88 21.14
N TYR A 70 -14.40 8.67 20.77
CA TYR A 70 -13.21 8.46 19.94
C TYR A 70 -13.36 9.15 18.57
N ILE A 71 -12.42 10.06 18.27
CA ILE A 71 -12.25 10.69 16.96
C ILE A 71 -10.96 10.10 16.34
N PRO A 72 -11.03 9.47 15.14
CA PRO A 72 -9.85 8.95 14.47
C PRO A 72 -8.80 10.02 14.17
N THR A 73 -7.54 9.72 14.44
CA THR A 73 -6.40 10.54 14.03
C THR A 73 -6.06 10.29 12.56
N GLN A 74 -5.21 11.15 11.98
CA GLN A 74 -4.69 10.93 10.62
C GLN A 74 -3.93 9.59 10.51
N ASP A 75 -3.20 9.19 11.56
CA ASP A 75 -2.54 7.87 11.62
C ASP A 75 -3.55 6.71 11.62
N ASP A 76 -4.65 6.81 12.36
CA ASP A 76 -5.69 5.77 12.37
C ASP A 76 -6.30 5.59 10.98
N VAL A 77 -6.55 6.69 10.26
CA VAL A 77 -7.08 6.69 8.88
C VAL A 77 -6.04 6.12 7.91
N LEU A 78 -4.79 6.57 7.95
CA LEU A 78 -3.71 6.10 7.06
C LEU A 78 -3.37 4.60 7.27
N ARG A 79 -3.58 4.07 8.48
CA ARG A 79 -3.39 2.66 8.83
C ARG A 79 -4.64 1.80 8.57
N THR A 80 -5.78 2.42 8.23
CA THR A 80 -7.04 1.70 7.97
C THR A 80 -6.96 0.95 6.65
N ARG A 81 -6.97 -0.38 6.70
CA ARG A 81 -6.85 -1.22 5.50
C ARG A 81 -8.20 -1.50 4.84
N VAL A 82 -8.68 -0.54 4.06
CA VAL A 82 -9.72 -0.80 3.04
C VAL A 82 -9.09 -1.52 1.84
N LYS A 83 -9.77 -2.51 1.27
CA LYS A 83 -9.37 -3.13 0.00
C LYS A 83 -9.94 -2.30 -1.16
N THR A 84 -9.08 -1.71 -2.00
CA THR A 84 -9.54 -1.11 -3.27
C THR A 84 -10.15 -2.20 -4.17
N THR A 85 -11.38 -2.00 -4.61
CA THR A 85 -12.10 -2.85 -5.56
C THR A 85 -12.57 -2.02 -6.73
N GLY A 86 -12.26 -2.46 -7.95
CA GLY A 86 -12.45 -1.69 -9.16
C GLY A 86 -11.28 -0.74 -9.44
N ILE A 87 -11.63 0.42 -9.98
CA ILE A 87 -10.75 1.53 -10.36
C ILE A 87 -11.35 2.78 -9.72
N VAL A 88 -10.52 3.62 -9.11
CA VAL A 88 -10.94 4.90 -8.54
C VAL A 88 -10.32 6.04 -9.37
N GLU A 89 -11.09 6.64 -10.30
CA GLU A 89 -10.75 7.91 -10.99
C GLU A 89 -11.20 9.14 -10.16
N THR A 90 -10.44 10.22 -10.29
CA THR A 90 -9.92 10.99 -9.16
C THR A 90 -8.93 12.05 -9.73
N HIS A 91 -9.13 13.36 -9.50
CA HIS A 91 -8.38 14.48 -10.15
C HIS A 91 -7.88 15.59 -9.19
N PHE A 92 -6.56 15.88 -9.08
CA PHE A 92 -6.03 17.11 -8.41
C PHE A 92 -5.04 17.96 -9.24
N THR A 93 -4.94 19.24 -8.88
CA THR A 93 -3.98 20.22 -9.41
C THR A 93 -2.80 20.40 -8.44
N TYR A 94 -1.58 20.57 -8.96
CA TYR A 94 -0.40 20.86 -8.14
C TYR A 94 0.35 22.03 -8.75
N LYS A 95 0.69 23.01 -7.90
CA LYS A 95 1.45 24.21 -8.28
C LYS A 95 2.93 23.84 -8.37
N ASP A 96 3.65 24.49 -9.29
CA ASP A 96 5.12 24.39 -9.37
C ASP A 96 5.65 22.97 -9.71
N LEU A 97 4.89 22.22 -10.52
CA LEU A 97 5.36 20.99 -11.17
C LEU A 97 6.26 21.34 -12.37
N HIS A 98 7.53 21.67 -12.09
CA HIS A 98 8.54 22.00 -13.10
C HIS A 98 8.98 20.77 -13.93
N PHE A 99 8.14 20.35 -14.88
CA PHE A 99 8.53 19.36 -15.89
C PHE A 99 9.63 19.93 -16.78
N LYS A 100 10.85 19.39 -16.64
CA LYS A 100 12.04 19.81 -17.40
C LYS A 100 12.09 19.26 -18.83
N TYR A 101 10.92 19.10 -19.46
CA TYR A 101 10.72 18.61 -20.82
C TYR A 101 10.11 19.72 -21.68
N GLY A 102 10.98 20.37 -22.44
CA GLY A 102 10.65 21.49 -23.32
C GLY A 102 11.92 22.27 -23.64
N ILE A 103 12.07 22.69 -24.90
CA ILE A 103 13.19 23.54 -25.29
C ILE A 103 12.90 24.94 -24.75
N VAL A 104 13.39 25.24 -23.55
CA VAL A 104 13.43 26.60 -23.03
C VAL A 104 14.35 27.43 -23.92
N SER A 105 13.73 28.26 -24.76
CA SER A 105 14.40 29.34 -25.46
C SER A 105 15.16 30.19 -24.43
N PRO A 106 16.45 30.49 -24.64
CA PRO A 106 17.25 31.27 -23.68
C PRO A 106 16.85 32.76 -23.58
N PHE A 107 15.70 33.15 -24.15
CA PHE A 107 15.23 34.54 -24.27
C PHE A 107 13.86 34.83 -23.64
N SER A 108 13.20 33.86 -22.99
CA SER A 108 11.94 34.07 -22.26
C SER A 108 12.14 33.90 -20.75
N PHE A 109 12.18 35.01 -20.00
CA PHE A 109 12.42 35.03 -18.55
C PHE A 109 11.11 34.93 -17.72
N ASP A 110 10.05 34.39 -18.32
CA ASP A 110 8.74 34.28 -17.67
C ASP A 110 8.63 33.00 -16.83
N HIS A 111 8.51 33.17 -15.52
CA HIS A 111 8.32 32.06 -14.57
C HIS A 111 6.87 31.52 -14.64
N TRP A 112 6.57 30.80 -15.71
CA TRP A 112 5.26 30.17 -15.92
C TRP A 112 5.08 28.93 -15.01
N SER A 113 4.58 29.15 -13.79
CA SER A 113 4.09 28.09 -12.90
C SER A 113 2.84 27.43 -13.49
N LEU A 114 3.06 26.47 -14.39
CA LEU A 114 1.99 25.72 -15.06
C LEU A 114 1.23 24.87 -14.02
N ASN A 115 -0.04 25.20 -13.79
CA ASN A 115 -0.92 24.46 -12.87
C ASN A 115 -1.24 23.08 -13.45
N ALA A 116 -0.40 22.07 -13.15
CA ALA A 116 -0.54 20.73 -13.69
C ALA A 116 -1.68 19.97 -13.00
N ALA A 117 -2.82 19.86 -13.70
CA ALA A 117 -3.88 18.88 -13.41
C ALA A 117 -3.43 17.48 -13.88
N LEU A 118 -3.53 16.46 -13.01
CA LEU A 118 -3.33 15.05 -13.37
C LEU A 118 -4.53 14.21 -12.88
N ARG A 119 -4.65 12.95 -13.32
CA ARG A 119 -5.80 12.06 -13.06
C ARG A 119 -5.34 10.68 -12.55
N MET A 120 -5.72 10.32 -11.32
CA MET A 120 -5.26 9.10 -10.64
C MET A 120 -6.21 7.96 -10.89
N PHE A 121 -5.62 6.79 -10.99
CA PHE A 121 -6.31 5.53 -11.03
C PHE A 121 -5.65 4.65 -9.95
N ASP A 122 -6.25 4.60 -8.76
CA ASP A 122 -5.91 3.55 -7.78
C ASP A 122 -6.64 2.28 -8.20
N VAL A 123 -5.88 1.20 -8.37
CA VAL A 123 -6.37 -0.06 -8.95
C VAL A 123 -6.11 -1.23 -8.02
N GLY A 124 -7.10 -2.13 -7.89
CA GLY A 124 -6.99 -3.29 -7.01
C GLY A 124 -5.84 -4.24 -7.41
N GLY A 125 -4.92 -4.51 -6.48
CA GLY A 125 -3.74 -5.37 -6.70
C GLY A 125 -3.97 -6.89 -6.59
N GLN A 126 -5.12 -7.31 -6.08
CA GLN A 126 -5.54 -8.73 -5.99
C GLN A 126 -5.65 -9.35 -7.39
N ARG A 127 -5.36 -10.64 -7.55
CA ARG A 127 -5.34 -11.29 -8.88
C ARG A 127 -6.69 -11.19 -9.60
N SER A 128 -7.79 -11.23 -8.85
CA SER A 128 -9.16 -11.02 -9.33
C SER A 128 -9.40 -9.63 -9.97
N GLU A 129 -8.73 -8.60 -9.47
CA GLU A 129 -8.95 -7.20 -9.85
C GLU A 129 -8.13 -6.77 -11.07
N ARG A 130 -6.97 -7.41 -11.32
CA ARG A 130 -6.04 -7.06 -12.41
C ARG A 130 -6.66 -7.08 -13.81
N LYS A 131 -7.70 -7.89 -14.04
CA LYS A 131 -8.45 -7.93 -15.31
C LYS A 131 -9.08 -6.58 -15.69
N LYS A 132 -9.36 -5.73 -14.70
CA LYS A 132 -9.97 -4.40 -14.89
C LYS A 132 -8.96 -3.34 -15.33
N TRP A 133 -7.68 -3.55 -15.07
CA TRP A 133 -6.62 -2.53 -15.25
C TRP A 133 -6.53 -2.01 -16.69
N ILE A 134 -6.88 -2.81 -17.69
CA ILE A 134 -6.86 -2.43 -19.11
C ILE A 134 -7.70 -1.18 -19.42
N HIS A 135 -8.74 -0.89 -18.64
CA HIS A 135 -9.54 0.33 -18.75
C HIS A 135 -8.77 1.61 -18.35
N CYS A 136 -7.56 1.49 -17.81
CA CYS A 136 -6.68 2.60 -17.40
C CYS A 136 -5.43 2.74 -18.28
N PHE A 137 -5.27 1.95 -19.36
CA PHE A 137 -4.00 1.86 -20.10
C PHE A 137 -3.80 2.97 -21.15
N GLU A 138 -4.85 3.70 -21.52
CA GLU A 138 -4.76 4.79 -22.50
C GLU A 138 -4.22 6.09 -21.88
N GLY A 139 -3.21 6.70 -22.51
CA GLY A 139 -2.70 8.01 -22.13
C GLY A 139 -1.87 8.06 -20.82
N VAL A 140 -1.38 6.92 -20.33
CA VAL A 140 -0.62 6.84 -19.06
C VAL A 140 0.77 7.46 -19.20
N THR A 141 0.94 8.66 -18.61
CA THR A 141 2.24 9.35 -18.56
C THR A 141 3.25 8.61 -17.69
N ALA A 142 2.82 8.10 -16.53
CA ALA A 142 3.67 7.37 -15.59
C ALA A 142 2.87 6.38 -14.72
N ILE A 143 3.53 5.30 -14.32
CA ILE A 143 3.03 4.28 -13.38
C ILE A 143 3.90 4.33 -12.12
N ILE A 144 3.30 4.48 -10.94
CA ILE A 144 3.97 4.18 -9.67
C ILE A 144 3.66 2.73 -9.30
N PHE A 145 4.67 1.89 -9.17
CA PHE A 145 4.53 0.51 -8.72
C PHE A 145 5.03 0.39 -7.27
N CYS A 146 4.13 0.08 -6.33
CA CYS A 146 4.44 0.06 -4.91
C CYS A 146 4.61 -1.39 -4.40
N VAL A 147 5.86 -1.81 -4.18
CA VAL A 147 6.23 -3.09 -3.57
C VAL A 147 6.26 -2.94 -2.05
N ALA A 148 5.77 -3.93 -1.31
CA ALA A 148 5.87 -3.98 0.14
C ALA A 148 7.12 -4.77 0.55
N MET A 149 8.18 -4.08 0.98
CA MET A 149 9.46 -4.70 1.38
C MET A 149 9.26 -5.78 2.45
N SER A 150 8.42 -5.52 3.45
CA SER A 150 8.20 -6.38 4.61
C SER A 150 7.46 -7.70 4.35
N GLU A 151 7.18 -8.06 3.10
CA GLU A 151 6.40 -9.26 2.73
C GLU A 151 7.22 -10.42 2.16
N TYR A 152 8.56 -10.32 2.13
CA TYR A 152 9.46 -11.35 1.61
C TYR A 152 9.36 -12.72 2.28
N ASP A 153 8.85 -12.83 3.51
CA ASP A 153 8.64 -14.10 4.21
C ASP A 153 7.15 -14.49 4.35
N MET A 154 6.26 -13.85 3.60
CA MET A 154 4.81 -14.08 3.59
C MET A 154 4.34 -14.68 2.26
N VAL A 155 3.28 -15.48 2.32
CA VAL A 155 2.55 -16.01 1.15
C VAL A 155 1.28 -15.18 0.86
N LEU A 156 0.72 -15.27 -0.34
CA LEU A 156 -0.50 -14.53 -0.71
C LEU A 156 -1.70 -14.96 0.16
N ALA A 157 -2.74 -14.13 0.17
CA ALA A 157 -4.03 -14.49 0.78
C ALA A 157 -4.98 -15.20 -0.22
N GLU A 158 -4.53 -15.37 -1.46
CA GLU A 158 -5.26 -15.96 -2.59
C GLU A 158 -4.62 -17.31 -3.02
N ASP A 159 -3.47 -17.68 -2.43
CA ASP A 159 -2.52 -18.70 -2.87
C ASP A 159 -1.46 -18.85 -1.76
N ASP A 160 -1.42 -19.98 -1.06
CA ASP A 160 -0.59 -20.22 0.12
C ASP A 160 0.79 -20.84 -0.19
N GLU A 161 1.06 -21.19 -1.45
CA GLU A 161 2.39 -21.57 -1.92
C GLU A 161 3.18 -20.36 -2.45
N MET A 162 2.51 -19.39 -3.08
CA MET A 162 3.17 -18.25 -3.71
C MET A 162 3.58 -17.16 -2.72
N ASN A 163 4.90 -16.99 -2.59
CA ASN A 163 5.51 -15.87 -1.88
C ASN A 163 5.07 -14.50 -2.45
N ARG A 164 4.70 -13.56 -1.57
CA ARG A 164 4.19 -12.23 -1.95
C ARG A 164 5.21 -11.38 -2.70
N MET A 165 6.49 -11.42 -2.33
CA MET A 165 7.55 -10.66 -3.00
C MET A 165 7.81 -11.22 -4.40
N ILE A 166 7.82 -12.54 -4.55
CA ILE A 166 8.00 -13.20 -5.85
C ILE A 166 6.81 -12.91 -6.79
N GLU A 167 5.57 -12.91 -6.28
CA GLU A 167 4.39 -12.41 -7.03
C GLU A 167 4.56 -10.93 -7.44
N SER A 168 5.04 -10.08 -6.52
CA SER A 168 5.29 -8.67 -6.79
C SER A 168 6.33 -8.43 -7.90
N MET A 169 7.41 -9.22 -7.93
CA MET A 169 8.43 -9.18 -8.98
C MET A 169 7.90 -9.67 -10.33
N LYS A 170 7.18 -10.79 -10.35
CA LYS A 170 6.51 -11.31 -11.56
C LYS A 170 5.52 -10.29 -12.14
N LEU A 171 4.77 -9.61 -11.27
CA LEU A 171 3.84 -8.57 -11.68
C LEU A 171 4.58 -7.34 -12.22
N PHE A 172 5.67 -6.89 -11.58
CA PHE A 172 6.49 -5.78 -12.07
C PHE A 172 7.06 -6.06 -13.47
N ASP A 173 7.67 -7.22 -13.67
CA ASP A 173 8.19 -7.65 -14.97
C ASP A 173 7.10 -7.64 -16.07
N SER A 174 5.91 -8.17 -15.74
CA SER A 174 4.77 -8.18 -16.68
C SER A 174 4.22 -6.78 -17.04
N ILE A 175 4.53 -5.75 -16.25
CA ILE A 175 4.19 -4.35 -16.54
C ILE A 175 5.31 -3.72 -17.39
N CYS A 176 6.57 -3.88 -17.00
CA CYS A 176 7.75 -3.37 -17.72
C CYS A 176 7.83 -3.91 -19.15
N ASN A 177 7.49 -5.19 -19.36
CA ASN A 177 7.48 -5.85 -20.67
C ASN A 177 6.15 -5.67 -21.45
N ASN A 178 5.23 -4.82 -20.99
CA ASN A 178 3.93 -4.63 -21.64
C ASN A 178 3.99 -3.62 -22.79
N LYS A 179 3.46 -4.01 -23.96
CA LYS A 179 3.40 -3.15 -25.16
C LYS A 179 2.55 -1.88 -24.97
N TRP A 180 1.63 -1.86 -24.02
CA TRP A 180 0.87 -0.65 -23.66
C TRP A 180 1.70 0.40 -22.91
N PHE A 181 2.88 0.03 -22.38
CA PHE A 181 3.68 0.87 -21.49
C PHE A 181 5.12 1.12 -22.00
N THR A 182 5.40 0.81 -23.27
CA THR A 182 6.75 0.92 -23.86
C THR A 182 7.33 2.34 -23.82
N GLU A 183 6.49 3.38 -23.79
CA GLU A 183 6.89 4.79 -23.63
C GLU A 183 6.52 5.39 -22.26
N THR A 184 5.91 4.59 -21.37
CA THR A 184 5.41 5.05 -20.06
C THR A 184 6.52 5.00 -19.01
N SER A 185 6.70 6.10 -18.26
CA SER A 185 7.69 6.14 -17.18
C SER A 185 7.25 5.30 -15.96
N ILE A 186 8.09 4.37 -15.49
CA ILE A 186 7.78 3.53 -14.32
C ILE A 186 8.59 4.00 -13.10
N ILE A 187 7.90 4.27 -12.00
CA ILE A 187 8.45 4.74 -10.72
C ILE A 187 8.27 3.63 -9.68
N LEU A 188 9.35 2.99 -9.25
CA LEU A 188 9.32 1.93 -8.25
C LEU A 188 9.35 2.50 -6.83
N PHE A 189 8.29 2.27 -6.05
CA PHE A 189 8.21 2.62 -4.63
C PHE A 189 8.41 1.37 -3.77
N LEU A 190 9.54 1.32 -3.05
CA LEU A 190 9.82 0.30 -2.04
C LEU A 190 9.23 0.77 -0.69
N ASN A 191 8.02 0.31 -0.41
CA ASN A 191 7.20 0.72 0.74
C ASN A 191 7.35 -0.26 1.93
N LYS A 192 6.93 0.16 3.13
CA LYS A 192 7.05 -0.59 4.39
C LYS A 192 8.50 -0.91 4.79
N LYS A 193 9.40 0.05 4.57
CA LYS A 193 10.83 -0.07 4.94
C LYS A 193 11.00 -0.25 6.46
N ASP A 194 10.23 0.48 7.24
CA ASP A 194 10.13 0.38 8.71
C ASP A 194 9.82 -1.05 9.17
N LEU A 195 8.79 -1.67 8.59
CA LEU A 195 8.40 -3.04 8.91
C LEU A 195 9.39 -4.08 8.36
N PHE A 196 10.17 -3.75 7.34
CA PHE A 196 11.25 -4.59 6.82
C PHE A 196 12.47 -4.55 7.75
N GLU A 197 12.90 -3.35 8.19
CA GLU A 197 14.02 -3.15 9.12
C GLU A 197 13.81 -3.88 10.46
N GLU A 198 12.59 -3.95 10.98
CA GLU A 198 12.29 -4.76 12.18
C GLU A 198 12.17 -6.27 11.92
N LYS A 199 11.77 -6.68 10.71
CA LYS A 199 11.55 -8.10 10.38
C LYS A 199 12.84 -8.82 10.00
N ILE A 200 13.77 -8.16 9.29
CA ILE A 200 15.02 -8.76 8.83
C ILE A 200 15.88 -9.28 9.99
N LYS A 201 15.86 -8.58 11.13
CA LYS A 201 16.50 -8.96 12.41
C LYS A 201 16.09 -10.36 12.94
N ARG A 202 15.00 -10.95 12.45
CA ARG A 202 14.42 -12.22 12.94
C ARG A 202 13.94 -13.20 11.85
N SER A 203 14.06 -12.84 10.57
CA SER A 203 13.57 -13.62 9.45
C SER A 203 14.47 -13.33 8.23
N PRO A 204 15.36 -14.24 7.82
CA PRO A 204 16.39 -13.92 6.83
C PRO A 204 15.82 -13.83 5.40
N LEU A 205 16.45 -12.99 4.55
CA LEU A 205 16.08 -12.83 3.14
C LEU A 205 16.14 -14.15 2.34
N THR A 206 16.97 -15.10 2.77
CA THR A 206 17.10 -16.44 2.17
C THR A 206 15.82 -17.28 2.18
N ARG A 207 14.78 -16.87 2.93
CA ARG A 207 13.41 -17.43 2.81
C ARG A 207 12.69 -17.06 1.51
N CYS A 208 13.14 -15.99 0.84
CA CYS A 208 12.61 -15.49 -0.43
C CYS A 208 13.60 -15.71 -1.58
N PHE A 209 14.88 -15.50 -1.29
CA PHE A 209 16.00 -15.53 -2.24
C PHE A 209 17.10 -16.43 -1.69
N PRO A 210 17.02 -17.77 -1.83
CA PRO A 210 18.03 -18.71 -1.33
C PRO A 210 19.45 -18.43 -1.84
N GLU A 211 19.57 -17.73 -2.98
CA GLU A 211 20.79 -17.25 -3.62
C GLU A 211 21.39 -15.97 -2.99
N TYR A 212 20.71 -15.34 -2.02
CA TYR A 212 21.19 -14.13 -1.35
C TYR A 212 22.36 -14.42 -0.41
N THR A 213 23.52 -13.88 -0.73
CA THR A 213 24.80 -14.10 -0.01
C THR A 213 25.22 -12.95 0.91
N GLY A 214 24.34 -11.96 1.15
CA GLY A 214 24.59 -10.88 2.11
C GLY A 214 24.35 -11.31 3.56
N GLU A 215 24.95 -10.56 4.49
CA GLU A 215 24.75 -10.67 5.94
C GLU A 215 23.46 -9.96 6.42
#